data_AF-A0A447U7V3-F1
#
_entry.id   AF-A0A447U7V3-F1
#
_cell.length_a   1.000
_cell.length_b   1.000
_cell.length_c   1.000
_cell.angle_alpha   90.00
_cell.angle_beta   90.00
_cell.angle_gamma   90.00
#
_symmetry.space_group_name_H-M   'P 1'
#
loop_
_entity.id
_entity.type
_entity.pdbx_description
1 polymer ?
#
loop_
_entity_poly.entity_id
_entity_poly.type
_entity_poly.pdbx_seq_one_letter_code
_entity_poly.pdbx_strand_id
1 'polypeptide(L)'
;MTSQYGSFFWPFIAGAKLVMAEPEAHRDPLAMQRFFAQYGVTTTHFVPSMLAAFIASLTPASAGKSCASLKRVFCSGEALPTALCREWETLTNAPLHNLYGPTEAAVDVSWYPACGDELAAVDGNSIPIGYPVWNTGLRILDAHMQPVPPGVAGDLYLTGIQLAQGYLGRPDLTASRFIADPFAPGERMYRTGDVARWLDSGAVEYLGRSDDQLKIRGQRIELGEIDRVMQTLPDVEQAVAHACVFNQAAATGGDARQLVGYLVSHSGLPLDLPALQEKLRQKLPAHMVPVVLLQLASLPLSANGKLDRKALPLPDLAPRVKGRAPQSATEIAVAAAFSRLLGCEINDVESDFFALGGHSLLAMKLAAQLSQTFNRQVTPGQVMVASDVAQLSKLLDTDDDERSRNLGFGPLLPLRESDGPTLFCFHPASGFAWQFSVLSRYLSPSWSIMGIQSPRPAGPMQTATTLDEVCEHHLATLLARQPHGPYYLLGYSLGGDAGARDRRPVARARRNRGVFGVTGHLAAGNAKLAGKRGEWPQSGRIGGN
;
A
#
# COMPACT_ATOMS: atom_id res chain seq x y z
N MET A 1 -4.16 -1.20 4.19
CA MET A 1 -4.51 -0.64 5.51
C MET A 1 -3.37 0.26 5.96
N THR A 2 -3.63 1.55 6.12
CA THR A 2 -2.64 2.64 6.29
C THR A 2 -2.43 3.08 7.73
N SER A 3 -3.14 2.51 8.70
CA SER A 3 -2.88 2.72 10.15
C SER A 3 -2.40 1.41 10.79
N GLN A 4 -1.19 0.96 10.43
CA GLN A 4 -0.64 -0.29 11.01
C GLN A 4 -0.16 -0.10 12.45
N TYR A 5 0.35 1.09 12.83
CA TYR A 5 0.93 1.30 14.16
C TYR A 5 -0.10 1.19 15.29
N GLY A 6 -1.27 1.83 15.17
CA GLY A 6 -2.31 1.75 16.20
C GLY A 6 -2.78 0.31 16.45
N SER A 7 -3.02 -0.45 15.39
CA SER A 7 -3.49 -1.84 15.49
C SER A 7 -2.50 -2.79 16.15
N PHE A 8 -1.19 -2.56 16.02
CA PHE A 8 -0.16 -3.42 16.62
C PHE A 8 0.08 -3.18 18.11
N PHE A 9 -0.33 -2.04 18.67
CA PHE A 9 0.00 -1.70 20.06
C PHE A 9 -1.24 -1.39 20.93
N TRP A 10 -2.25 -0.72 20.37
CA TRP A 10 -3.42 -0.30 21.12
C TRP A 10 -4.18 -1.45 21.81
N PRO A 11 -4.38 -2.64 21.18
CA PRO A 11 -5.04 -3.75 21.86
C PRO A 11 -4.32 -4.18 23.14
N PHE A 12 -2.98 -4.22 23.13
CA PHE A 12 -2.18 -4.75 24.23
C PHE A 12 -2.12 -3.83 25.45
N ILE A 13 -2.24 -2.51 25.25
CA ILE A 13 -2.35 -1.56 26.38
C ILE A 13 -3.76 -1.55 27.02
N ALA A 14 -4.76 -2.12 26.32
CA ALA A 14 -6.13 -2.23 26.79
C ALA A 14 -6.52 -3.66 27.24
N GLY A 15 -5.57 -4.60 27.24
CA GLY A 15 -5.83 -6.01 27.56
C GLY A 15 -6.70 -6.75 26.52
N ALA A 16 -6.81 -6.21 25.31
CA ALA A 16 -7.57 -6.81 24.20
C ALA A 16 -6.71 -7.78 23.37
N LYS A 17 -7.38 -8.58 22.54
CA LYS A 17 -6.75 -9.54 21.62
C LYS A 17 -6.56 -8.91 20.23
N LEU A 18 -5.35 -9.05 19.68
CA LEU A 18 -5.08 -8.80 18.27
C LEU A 18 -5.21 -10.11 17.47
N VAL A 19 -5.95 -10.08 16.37
CA VAL A 19 -6.04 -11.17 15.39
C VAL A 19 -5.52 -10.67 14.05
N MET A 20 -4.71 -11.48 13.36
CA MET A 20 -4.18 -11.09 12.04
C MET A 20 -5.01 -11.73 10.94
N ALA A 21 -5.36 -10.94 9.94
CA ALA A 21 -5.95 -11.44 8.71
C ALA A 21 -4.89 -12.21 7.88
N GLU A 22 -5.38 -13.07 6.98
CA GLU A 22 -4.53 -13.72 5.99
C GLU A 22 -3.87 -12.68 5.07
N PRO A 23 -2.69 -12.98 4.52
CA PRO A 23 -2.05 -12.09 3.56
C PRO A 23 -2.95 -11.78 2.36
N GLU A 24 -2.85 -10.56 1.83
CA GLU A 24 -3.71 -10.02 0.77
C GLU A 24 -5.23 -9.98 1.07
N ALA A 25 -5.73 -10.57 2.15
CA ALA A 25 -7.16 -10.57 2.50
C ALA A 25 -7.73 -9.16 2.68
N HIS A 26 -6.89 -8.19 3.06
CA HIS A 26 -7.26 -6.78 3.14
C HIS A 26 -7.73 -6.16 1.80
N ARG A 27 -7.51 -6.85 0.68
CA ARG A 27 -7.98 -6.48 -0.65
C ARG A 27 -9.24 -7.25 -1.07
N ASP A 28 -9.70 -8.22 -0.29
CA ASP A 28 -10.85 -9.06 -0.61
C ASP A 28 -11.96 -8.85 0.43
N PRO A 29 -13.03 -8.12 0.07
CA PRO A 29 -14.17 -7.91 0.96
C PRO A 29 -14.78 -9.21 1.51
N LEU A 30 -14.87 -10.28 0.73
CA LEU A 30 -15.44 -11.55 1.15
C LEU A 30 -14.52 -12.27 2.14
N ALA A 31 -13.20 -12.20 1.93
CA ALA A 31 -12.23 -12.68 2.91
C ALA A 31 -12.36 -11.92 4.24
N MET A 32 -12.52 -10.59 4.19
CA MET A 32 -12.71 -9.77 5.39
C MET A 32 -14.02 -10.09 6.11
N GLN A 33 -15.12 -10.31 5.39
CA GLN A 33 -16.39 -10.75 6.00
C GLN A 33 -16.25 -12.08 6.74
N ARG A 34 -15.58 -13.07 6.13
CA ARG A 34 -15.29 -14.37 6.77
C ARG A 34 -14.40 -14.20 8.00
N PHE A 35 -13.37 -13.36 7.90
CA PHE A 35 -12.47 -13.06 9.00
C PHE A 35 -13.21 -12.42 10.19
N PHE A 36 -14.08 -11.44 9.95
CA PHE A 36 -14.87 -10.81 11.01
C PHE A 36 -15.82 -11.80 11.68
N ALA A 37 -16.52 -12.63 10.89
CA ALA A 37 -17.41 -13.66 11.41
C ALA A 37 -16.67 -14.73 12.23
N GLN A 38 -15.52 -15.21 11.75
CA GLN A 38 -14.74 -16.27 12.39
C GLN A 38 -14.17 -15.84 13.75
N TYR A 39 -13.66 -14.62 13.84
CA TYR A 39 -12.95 -14.15 15.04
C TYR A 39 -13.79 -13.23 15.94
N GLY A 40 -15.01 -12.86 15.54
CA GLY A 40 -15.85 -11.91 16.28
C GLY A 40 -15.16 -10.55 16.43
N VAL A 41 -14.64 -10.01 15.32
CA VAL A 41 -13.85 -8.77 15.34
C VAL A 41 -14.71 -7.61 15.84
N THR A 42 -14.24 -6.91 16.88
CA THR A 42 -14.99 -5.80 17.50
C THR A 42 -14.47 -4.43 17.11
N THR A 43 -13.24 -4.34 16.62
CA THR A 43 -12.59 -3.08 16.26
C THR A 43 -11.79 -3.29 14.97
N THR A 44 -12.02 -2.43 13.97
CA THR A 44 -11.33 -2.52 12.66
C THR A 44 -11.12 -1.14 12.05
N HIS A 45 -10.29 -1.07 11.00
CA HIS A 45 -9.98 0.14 10.27
C HIS A 45 -10.21 -0.05 8.77
N PHE A 46 -10.77 0.97 8.14
CA PHE A 46 -10.92 1.08 6.69
C PHE A 46 -10.29 2.37 6.16
N VAL A 47 -9.91 2.32 4.89
CA VAL A 47 -9.79 3.52 4.07
C VAL A 47 -11.16 3.75 3.41
N PRO A 48 -11.66 4.98 3.24
CA PRO A 48 -13.00 5.23 2.66
C PRO A 48 -13.28 4.48 1.35
N SER A 49 -12.33 4.44 0.42
CA SER A 49 -12.45 3.64 -0.81
C SER A 49 -12.64 2.13 -0.54
N MET A 50 -11.93 1.58 0.46
CA MET A 50 -12.09 0.18 0.86
C MET A 50 -13.40 -0.07 1.59
N LEU A 51 -13.89 0.90 2.37
CA LEU A 51 -15.21 0.83 3.00
C LEU A 51 -16.30 0.76 1.92
N ALA A 52 -16.20 1.58 0.87
CA ALA A 52 -17.13 1.54 -0.27
C ALA A 52 -17.14 0.18 -0.97
N ALA A 53 -15.97 -0.40 -1.27
CA ALA A 53 -15.90 -1.75 -1.84
C ALA A 53 -16.41 -2.82 -0.89
N PHE A 54 -16.19 -2.66 0.41
CA PHE A 54 -16.70 -3.59 1.42
C PHE A 54 -18.23 -3.55 1.49
N ILE A 55 -18.82 -2.36 1.57
CA ILE A 55 -20.28 -2.16 1.58
C ILE A 55 -20.92 -2.69 0.30
N ALA A 56 -20.32 -2.44 -0.86
CA ALA A 56 -20.83 -2.96 -2.14
C ALA A 56 -20.88 -4.50 -2.20
N SER A 57 -20.13 -5.20 -1.34
CA SER A 57 -20.16 -6.66 -1.21
C SER A 57 -21.13 -7.18 -0.13
N LEU A 58 -21.76 -6.27 0.63
CA LEU A 58 -22.68 -6.61 1.70
C LEU A 58 -24.13 -6.65 1.20
N THR A 59 -24.84 -7.68 1.68
CA THR A 59 -26.30 -7.72 1.78
C THR A 59 -26.72 -7.57 3.25
N PRO A 60 -27.95 -7.15 3.59
CA PRO A 60 -28.42 -7.07 4.97
C PRO A 60 -28.20 -8.37 5.76
N ALA A 61 -28.44 -9.53 5.13
CA ALA A 61 -28.21 -10.83 5.75
C ALA A 61 -26.73 -11.12 6.03
N SER A 62 -25.83 -10.77 5.10
CA SER A 62 -24.38 -10.94 5.30
C SER A 62 -23.81 -9.94 6.31
N ALA A 63 -24.34 -8.72 6.37
CA ALA A 63 -23.96 -7.69 7.35
C ALA A 63 -24.32 -8.16 8.76
N GLY A 64 -25.54 -8.65 8.98
CA GLY A 64 -25.97 -9.22 10.26
C GLY A 64 -25.17 -10.44 10.73
N LYS A 65 -24.49 -11.15 9.82
CA LYS A 65 -23.61 -12.29 10.16
C LYS A 65 -22.16 -11.87 10.41
N SER A 66 -21.60 -11.09 9.49
CA SER A 66 -20.16 -10.76 9.49
C SER A 66 -19.82 -9.53 10.32
N CYS A 67 -20.71 -8.54 10.38
CA CYS A 67 -20.44 -7.24 10.98
C CYS A 67 -21.08 -7.06 12.36
N ALA A 68 -21.94 -7.97 12.82
CA ALA A 68 -22.67 -7.83 14.09
C ALA A 68 -21.80 -7.73 15.35
N SER A 69 -20.55 -8.18 15.29
CA SER A 69 -19.60 -8.06 16.41
C SER A 69 -18.87 -6.71 16.44
N LEU A 70 -18.91 -5.92 15.36
CA LEU A 70 -18.22 -4.65 15.25
C LEU A 70 -18.83 -3.62 16.19
N LYS A 71 -17.99 -3.03 17.04
CA LYS A 71 -18.36 -1.98 18.00
C LYS A 71 -17.70 -0.65 17.70
N ARG A 72 -16.57 -0.67 16.99
CA ARG A 72 -15.79 0.52 16.63
C ARG A 72 -15.16 0.32 15.27
N VAL A 73 -15.54 1.15 14.31
CA VAL A 73 -14.92 1.16 12.99
C VAL A 73 -14.30 2.53 12.77
N PHE A 74 -13.04 2.55 12.32
CA PHE A 74 -12.32 3.77 12.04
C PHE A 74 -12.11 3.92 10.55
N CYS A 75 -12.25 5.14 10.03
CA CYS A 75 -11.87 5.50 8.68
C CYS A 75 -10.84 6.62 8.70
N SER A 76 -9.76 6.46 7.93
CA SER A 76 -8.80 7.55 7.69
C SER A 76 -8.03 7.37 6.39
N GLY A 77 -7.35 8.44 5.98
CA GLY A 77 -6.49 8.45 4.80
C GLY A 77 -7.13 9.02 3.54
N GLU A 78 -8.45 9.25 3.50
CA GLU A 78 -9.13 9.97 2.42
C GLU A 78 -10.26 10.83 3.02
N ALA A 79 -10.81 11.75 2.24
CA ALA A 79 -12.08 12.39 2.61
C ALA A 79 -13.16 11.31 2.73
N LEU A 80 -13.87 11.27 3.85
CA LEU A 80 -14.87 10.25 4.15
C LEU A 80 -16.25 10.73 3.67
N PRO A 81 -16.87 10.11 2.65
CA PRO A 81 -18.14 10.61 2.10
C PRO A 81 -19.31 10.43 3.07
N THR A 82 -20.13 11.47 3.23
CA THR A 82 -21.29 11.44 4.13
C THR A 82 -22.31 10.36 3.76
N ALA A 83 -22.57 10.18 2.46
CA ALA A 83 -23.49 9.15 1.96
C ALA A 83 -23.01 7.73 2.31
N LEU A 84 -21.69 7.49 2.24
CA LEU A 84 -21.10 6.20 2.57
C LEU A 84 -21.28 5.85 4.06
N CYS A 85 -21.15 6.83 4.94
CA CYS A 85 -21.39 6.66 6.38
C CYS A 85 -22.86 6.34 6.70
N ARG A 86 -23.80 7.01 6.03
CA ARG A 86 -25.26 6.75 6.18
C ARG A 86 -25.63 5.34 5.72
N GLU A 87 -25.03 4.89 4.61
CA GLU A 87 -25.22 3.52 4.12
C GLU A 87 -24.63 2.49 5.08
N TRP A 88 -23.42 2.72 5.59
CA TRP A 88 -22.78 1.88 6.61
C TRP A 88 -23.65 1.75 7.88
N GLU A 89 -24.14 2.88 8.39
CA GLU A 89 -25.00 2.94 9.57
C GLU A 89 -26.30 2.15 9.35
N THR A 90 -26.94 2.33 8.20
CA THR A 90 -28.18 1.61 7.85
C THR A 90 -27.95 0.09 7.75
N LEU A 91 -26.82 -0.34 7.18
CA LEU A 91 -26.53 -1.76 6.94
C LEU A 91 -26.02 -2.51 8.19
N THR A 92 -25.30 -1.83 9.08
CA THR A 92 -24.56 -2.50 10.15
C THR A 92 -24.88 -1.99 11.55
N ASN A 93 -25.35 -0.74 11.66
CA ASN A 93 -25.53 -0.01 12.92
C ASN A 93 -24.27 0.06 13.81
N ALA A 94 -23.08 -0.24 13.26
CA ALA A 94 -21.83 -0.24 13.99
C ALA A 94 -21.24 1.19 14.00
N PRO A 95 -20.84 1.73 15.17
CA PRO A 95 -20.27 3.07 15.26
C PRO A 95 -19.06 3.26 14.36
N LEU A 96 -19.09 4.34 13.57
CA LEU A 96 -18.04 4.73 12.64
C LEU A 96 -17.42 6.06 13.08
N HIS A 97 -16.10 6.15 12.99
CA HIS A 97 -15.35 7.35 13.38
C HIS A 97 -14.43 7.77 12.24
N ASN A 98 -14.46 9.06 11.89
CA ASN A 98 -13.52 9.66 10.96
C ASN A 98 -12.28 10.11 11.74
N LEU A 99 -11.11 9.69 11.29
CA LEU A 99 -9.82 10.13 11.81
C LEU A 99 -9.00 10.78 10.70
N TYR A 100 -8.16 11.73 11.07
CA TYR A 100 -7.26 12.39 10.12
C TYR A 100 -5.90 12.61 10.75
N GLY A 101 -4.85 12.31 10.01
CA GLY A 101 -3.51 12.82 10.27
C GLY A 101 -2.52 12.45 9.18
N PRO A 102 -1.47 13.26 8.98
CA PRO A 102 -0.32 12.90 8.16
C PRO A 102 0.63 11.98 8.94
N THR A 103 1.49 11.25 8.21
CA THR A 103 2.54 10.41 8.81
C THR A 103 3.47 11.22 9.72
N GLU A 104 3.74 12.47 9.35
CA GLU A 104 4.57 13.45 10.05
C GLU A 104 4.01 13.90 11.41
N ALA A 105 2.79 13.49 11.75
CA ALA A 105 2.15 13.75 13.04
C ALA A 105 1.59 12.46 13.67
N ALA A 106 2.33 11.36 13.53
CA ALA A 106 2.09 10.06 14.17
C ALA A 106 0.65 9.54 14.08
N VAL A 107 0.29 9.04 12.89
CA VAL A 107 -0.98 8.36 12.60
C VAL A 107 -2.15 9.33 12.42
N ASP A 108 -2.86 9.72 13.48
CA ASP A 108 -4.07 10.54 13.41
C ASP A 108 -4.04 11.66 14.49
N VAL A 109 -4.29 12.90 14.09
CA VAL A 109 -4.23 14.12 14.92
C VAL A 109 -5.60 14.71 15.24
N SER A 110 -6.65 14.29 14.52
CA SER A 110 -8.01 14.74 14.78
C SER A 110 -9.03 13.62 14.60
N TRP A 111 -10.18 13.79 15.22
CA TRP A 111 -11.26 12.81 15.23
C TRP A 111 -12.64 13.47 15.12
N TYR A 112 -13.58 12.77 14.49
CA TYR A 112 -14.98 13.16 14.42
C TYR A 112 -15.92 11.93 14.40
N PRO A 113 -17.06 11.95 15.11
CA PRO A 113 -18.08 10.89 14.97
C PRO A 113 -18.68 10.87 13.56
N ALA A 114 -18.76 9.69 12.94
CA ALA A 114 -19.33 9.48 11.61
C ALA A 114 -20.55 8.55 11.66
N CYS A 115 -21.33 8.67 12.74
CA CYS A 115 -22.58 7.96 13.01
C CYS A 115 -23.48 8.83 13.91
N GLY A 116 -24.75 8.46 14.06
CA GLY A 116 -25.70 9.07 14.98
C GLY A 116 -26.07 10.51 14.63
N ASP A 117 -26.35 11.29 15.67
CA ASP A 117 -26.82 12.68 15.54
C ASP A 117 -25.78 13.56 14.84
N GLU A 118 -24.48 13.33 15.10
CA GLU A 118 -23.41 14.07 14.43
C GLU A 118 -23.39 13.81 12.93
N LEU A 119 -23.63 12.57 12.48
CA LEU A 119 -23.76 12.23 11.06
C LEU A 119 -25.02 12.83 10.43
N ALA A 120 -26.13 12.83 11.18
CA ALA A 120 -27.39 13.42 10.74
C ALA A 120 -27.26 14.94 10.54
N ALA A 121 -26.45 15.61 11.37
CA ALA A 121 -26.20 17.05 11.29
C ALA A 121 -25.19 17.47 10.20
N VAL A 122 -24.56 16.54 9.47
CA VAL A 122 -23.65 16.89 8.36
C VAL A 122 -24.45 17.20 7.09
N ASP A 123 -24.45 18.46 6.68
CA ASP A 123 -25.01 18.93 5.40
C ASP A 123 -24.05 18.75 4.22
N GLY A 124 -22.74 18.71 4.48
CA GLY A 124 -21.70 18.59 3.47
C GLY A 124 -21.57 17.18 2.87
N ASN A 125 -20.84 17.08 1.76
CA ASN A 125 -20.57 15.81 1.06
C ASN A 125 -19.47 14.97 1.70
N SER A 126 -18.76 15.49 2.69
CA SER A 126 -17.70 14.80 3.42
C SER A 126 -17.81 15.03 4.91
N ILE A 127 -17.49 14.00 5.69
CA ILE A 127 -17.45 14.08 7.15
C ILE A 127 -16.29 14.99 7.57
N PRO A 128 -16.50 15.95 8.48
CA PRO A 128 -15.43 16.78 9.05
C PRO A 128 -14.29 15.92 9.61
N ILE A 129 -13.07 16.44 9.55
CA ILE A 129 -11.92 15.82 10.23
C ILE A 129 -11.94 16.11 11.74
N GLY A 130 -12.79 17.04 12.17
CA GLY A 130 -13.23 17.19 13.54
C GLY A 130 -12.29 17.95 14.44
N TYR A 131 -12.04 17.41 15.63
CA TYR A 131 -11.37 18.09 16.73
C TYR A 131 -9.99 17.49 17.00
N PRO A 132 -9.02 18.28 17.50
CA PRO A 132 -7.70 17.75 17.83
C PRO A 132 -7.76 16.65 18.90
N VAL A 133 -6.81 15.72 18.82
CA VAL A 133 -6.52 14.75 19.88
C VAL A 133 -5.73 15.39 21.02
N TRP A 134 -5.45 14.63 22.08
CA TRP A 134 -4.69 15.11 23.23
C TRP A 134 -3.34 15.72 22.84
N ASN A 135 -3.00 16.83 23.51
CA ASN A 135 -1.71 17.51 23.39
C ASN A 135 -1.31 17.88 21.95
N THR A 136 -2.30 18.06 21.08
CA THR A 136 -2.14 18.39 19.67
C THR A 136 -3.02 19.59 19.34
N GLY A 137 -2.52 20.50 18.51
CA GLY A 137 -3.26 21.69 18.08
C GLY A 137 -3.38 21.74 16.56
N LEU A 138 -4.56 22.14 16.08
CA LEU A 138 -4.83 22.44 14.68
C LEU A 138 -4.85 23.95 14.49
N ARG A 139 -4.21 24.46 13.43
CA ARG A 139 -4.27 25.88 13.05
C ARG A 139 -4.54 26.02 11.58
N ILE A 140 -5.47 26.89 11.24
CA ILE A 140 -5.83 27.19 9.86
C ILE A 140 -5.42 28.63 9.61
N LEU A 141 -4.41 28.81 8.76
CA LEU A 141 -3.76 30.10 8.55
C LEU A 141 -3.88 30.55 7.09
N ASP A 142 -3.85 31.87 6.88
CA ASP A 142 -3.76 32.47 5.56
C ASP A 142 -2.31 32.48 5.03
N ALA A 143 -2.13 33.07 3.84
CA ALA A 143 -0.82 33.22 3.20
C ALA A 143 0.17 34.11 3.99
N HIS A 144 -0.30 34.87 4.97
CA HIS A 144 0.49 35.74 5.84
C HIS A 144 0.67 35.17 7.25
N MET A 145 0.39 33.88 7.43
CA MET A 145 0.49 33.16 8.71
C MET A 145 -0.46 33.72 9.80
N GLN A 146 -1.58 34.34 9.40
CA GLN A 146 -2.62 34.81 10.32
C GLN A 146 -3.76 33.80 10.43
N PRO A 147 -4.38 33.59 11.60
CA PRO A 147 -5.53 32.71 11.75
C PRO A 147 -6.71 33.21 10.92
N VAL A 148 -7.36 32.32 10.17
CA VAL A 148 -8.55 32.66 9.39
C VAL A 148 -9.83 32.61 10.25
N PRO A 149 -10.85 33.43 9.97
CA PRO A 149 -12.17 33.31 10.61
C PRO A 149 -12.86 31.97 10.31
N PRO A 150 -13.85 31.55 11.13
CA PRO A 150 -14.71 30.41 10.79
C PRO A 150 -15.34 30.53 9.40
N GLY A 151 -15.47 29.40 8.71
CA GLY A 151 -16.00 29.32 7.33
C GLY A 151 -15.00 29.67 6.22
N VAL A 152 -13.88 30.34 6.53
CA VAL A 152 -12.86 30.73 5.55
C VAL A 152 -11.82 29.63 5.37
N ALA A 153 -11.51 29.31 4.12
CA ALA A 153 -10.48 28.33 3.78
C ALA A 153 -9.07 28.88 4.03
N GLY A 154 -8.21 28.06 4.62
CA GLY A 154 -6.79 28.36 4.81
C GLY A 154 -5.92 27.10 4.81
N ASP A 155 -4.61 27.30 4.84
CA ASP A 155 -3.62 26.22 4.94
C ASP A 155 -3.68 25.64 6.37
N LEU A 156 -3.75 24.30 6.47
CA LEU A 156 -3.77 23.58 7.74
C LEU A 156 -2.33 23.33 8.24
N TYR A 157 -2.14 23.62 9.52
CA TYR A 157 -0.90 23.38 10.25
C TYR A 157 -1.16 22.62 11.54
N LEU A 158 -0.17 21.80 11.92
CA LEU A 158 -0.24 20.93 13.10
C LEU A 158 0.81 21.32 14.12
N THR A 159 0.46 21.24 15.40
CA THR A 159 1.33 21.59 16.53
C THR A 159 1.20 20.56 17.65
N GLY A 160 2.16 20.57 18.58
CA GLY A 160 2.11 19.77 19.79
C GLY A 160 3.01 18.52 19.76
N ILE A 161 2.84 17.68 20.77
CA ILE A 161 3.79 16.61 21.11
C ILE A 161 3.86 15.51 20.04
N GLN A 162 2.82 15.39 19.22
CA GLN A 162 2.67 14.31 18.25
C GLN A 162 3.47 14.54 16.95
N LEU A 163 4.08 15.72 16.79
CA LEU A 163 4.94 16.02 15.64
C LEU A 163 6.15 15.07 15.58
N ALA A 164 6.45 14.60 14.38
CA ALA A 164 7.64 13.81 14.13
C ALA A 164 8.92 14.61 14.44
N GLN A 165 10.00 13.88 14.67
CA GLN A 165 11.33 14.47 14.84
C GLN A 165 11.75 15.23 13.56
N GLY A 166 11.48 14.65 12.40
CA GLY A 166 11.76 15.22 11.08
C GLY A 166 11.94 14.12 10.03
N TYR A 167 12.42 14.50 8.85
CA TYR A 167 12.77 13.56 7.78
C TYR A 167 14.20 13.03 7.97
N LEU A 168 14.36 11.70 7.95
CA LEU A 168 15.63 11.04 8.20
C LEU A 168 16.72 11.48 7.21
N GLY A 169 17.81 12.06 7.72
CA GLY A 169 18.96 12.50 6.90
C GLY A 169 18.65 13.65 5.94
N ARG A 170 17.50 14.33 6.09
CA ARG A 170 17.03 15.38 5.18
C ARG A 170 16.71 16.67 5.95
N PRO A 171 17.73 17.40 6.41
CA PRO A 171 17.54 18.65 7.15
C PRO A 171 16.88 19.74 6.29
N ASP A 172 17.13 19.73 4.98
CA ASP A 172 16.53 20.62 3.98
C ASP A 172 15.00 20.49 3.95
N LEU A 173 14.49 19.26 3.82
CA LEU A 173 13.05 18.99 3.82
C LEU A 173 12.43 19.22 5.21
N THR A 174 13.18 18.87 6.26
CA THR A 174 12.71 19.04 7.64
C THR A 174 12.51 20.51 7.96
N ALA A 175 13.48 21.37 7.67
CA ALA A 175 13.37 22.81 7.91
C ALA A 175 12.29 23.49 7.05
N SER A 176 12.02 22.95 5.85
CA SER A 176 10.98 23.46 4.95
C SER A 176 9.55 23.09 5.40
N ARG A 177 9.35 21.90 6.00
CA ARG A 177 8.02 21.41 6.40
C ARG A 177 7.71 21.55 7.90
N PHE A 178 8.72 21.50 8.76
CA PHE A 178 8.61 21.71 10.22
C PHE A 178 9.18 23.09 10.54
N ILE A 179 8.32 24.10 10.42
CA ILE A 179 8.68 25.52 10.53
C ILE A 179 8.52 26.02 11.97
N ALA A 180 8.99 27.24 12.22
CA ALA A 180 8.78 27.91 13.50
C ALA A 180 7.29 28.19 13.73
N ASP A 181 6.85 28.02 14.97
CA ASP A 181 5.51 28.38 15.41
C ASP A 181 5.45 29.87 15.84
N PRO A 182 4.74 30.76 15.12
CA PRO A 182 4.65 32.17 15.51
C PRO A 182 3.74 32.42 16.74
N PHE A 183 2.95 31.43 17.18
CA PHE A 183 2.02 31.54 18.30
C PHE A 183 2.49 30.79 19.56
N ALA A 184 3.56 29.99 19.47
CA ALA A 184 4.17 29.30 20.60
C ALA A 184 5.70 29.47 20.56
N PRO A 185 6.27 30.39 21.36
CA PRO A 185 7.70 30.68 21.33
C PRO A 185 8.56 29.44 21.56
N GLY A 186 9.50 29.18 20.65
CA GLY A 186 10.44 28.05 20.73
C GLY A 186 9.89 26.73 20.20
N GLU A 187 8.59 26.65 19.90
CA GLU A 187 7.95 25.44 19.38
C GLU A 187 7.99 25.37 17.84
N ARG A 188 7.73 24.17 17.33
CA ARG A 188 7.62 23.89 15.88
C ARG A 188 6.18 23.66 15.49
N MET A 189 5.91 23.94 14.22
CA MET A 189 4.64 23.69 13.55
C MET A 189 4.88 22.96 12.23
N TYR A 190 4.04 21.97 11.91
CA TYR A 190 4.13 21.20 10.66
C TYR A 190 3.14 21.72 9.62
N ARG A 191 3.64 22.01 8.41
CA ARG A 191 2.84 22.45 7.25
C ARG A 191 2.35 21.25 6.45
N THR A 192 1.05 20.97 6.49
CA THR A 192 0.47 19.74 5.89
C THR A 192 0.34 19.78 4.37
N GLY A 193 0.17 20.99 3.80
CA GLY A 193 -0.24 21.19 2.41
C GLY A 193 -1.74 20.91 2.18
N ASP A 194 -2.50 20.61 3.24
CA ASP A 194 -3.95 20.48 3.18
C ASP A 194 -4.62 21.85 3.38
N VAL A 195 -5.74 22.05 2.69
CA VAL A 195 -6.61 23.23 2.85
C VAL A 195 -7.84 22.81 3.64
N ALA A 196 -8.18 23.58 4.67
CA ALA A 196 -9.27 23.28 5.58
C ALA A 196 -9.98 24.57 6.04
N ARG A 197 -11.10 24.42 6.75
CA ARG A 197 -11.78 25.53 7.45
C ARG A 197 -12.43 25.06 8.75
N TRP A 198 -12.66 25.99 9.67
CA TRP A 198 -13.50 25.75 10.84
C TRP A 198 -14.97 25.88 10.49
N LEU A 199 -15.80 24.97 11.01
CA LEU A 199 -17.25 25.09 11.03
C LEU A 199 -17.71 25.85 12.28
N ASP A 200 -18.96 26.29 12.31
CA ASP A 200 -19.56 26.99 13.46
C ASP A 200 -19.57 26.13 14.74
N SER A 201 -19.58 24.80 14.58
CA SER A 201 -19.45 23.84 15.67
C SER A 201 -18.04 23.78 16.29
N GLY A 202 -17.06 24.42 15.65
CA GLY A 202 -15.64 24.28 15.99
C GLY A 202 -14.99 23.01 15.43
N ALA A 203 -15.70 22.20 14.64
CA ALA A 203 -15.11 21.08 13.91
C ALA A 203 -14.34 21.59 12.69
N VAL A 204 -13.24 20.92 12.32
CA VAL A 204 -12.51 21.22 11.07
C VAL A 204 -13.07 20.43 9.91
N GLU A 205 -13.37 21.10 8.81
CA GLU A 205 -13.71 20.50 7.51
C GLU A 205 -12.49 20.52 6.58
N TYR A 206 -12.17 19.37 5.98
CA TYR A 206 -11.13 19.23 4.97
C TYR A 206 -11.68 19.60 3.58
N LEU A 207 -10.95 20.46 2.85
CA LEU A 207 -11.38 20.97 1.54
C LEU A 207 -10.53 20.46 0.38
N GLY A 208 -9.29 20.07 0.63
CA GLY A 208 -8.39 19.61 -0.43
C GLY A 208 -6.93 19.85 -0.09
N ARG A 209 -6.12 20.03 -1.13
CA ARG A 209 -4.68 20.30 -1.04
C ARG A 209 -4.29 21.55 -1.81
N SER A 210 -3.26 22.24 -1.32
CA SER A 210 -2.65 23.39 -1.99
C SER A 210 -1.44 23.02 -2.85
N ASP A 211 -1.02 21.75 -2.86
CA ASP A 211 0.07 21.22 -3.68
C ASP A 211 -0.34 20.03 -4.58
N ASP A 212 0.61 19.50 -5.36
CA ASP A 212 0.40 18.41 -6.33
C ASP A 212 0.35 17.01 -5.71
N GLN A 213 0.44 16.89 -4.39
CA GLN A 213 0.37 15.60 -3.72
C GLN A 213 -1.07 15.07 -3.82
N LEU A 214 -1.21 13.77 -4.06
CA LEU A 214 -2.50 13.10 -4.15
C LEU A 214 -2.62 11.97 -3.12
N LYS A 215 -3.85 11.67 -2.75
CA LYS A 215 -4.21 10.40 -2.11
C LYS A 215 -5.09 9.64 -3.08
N ILE A 216 -4.61 8.51 -3.60
CA ILE A 216 -5.37 7.61 -4.47
C ILE A 216 -5.63 6.31 -3.71
N ARG A 217 -6.89 6.02 -3.38
CA ARG A 217 -7.30 4.83 -2.62
C ARG A 217 -6.51 4.69 -1.32
N GLY A 218 -6.32 5.82 -0.63
CA GLY A 218 -5.56 5.94 0.62
C GLY A 218 -4.03 5.90 0.49
N GLN A 219 -3.49 5.78 -0.72
CA GLN A 219 -2.05 5.80 -0.97
C GLN A 219 -1.58 7.21 -1.26
N ARG A 220 -0.58 7.69 -0.50
CA ARG A 220 0.08 8.98 -0.74
C ARG A 220 0.96 8.86 -1.99
N ILE A 221 0.73 9.74 -2.96
CA ILE A 221 1.46 9.77 -4.22
C ILE A 221 1.95 11.19 -4.47
N GLU A 222 3.26 11.31 -4.71
CA GLU A 222 3.92 12.55 -5.11
C GLU A 222 4.09 12.54 -6.63
N LEU A 223 3.24 13.26 -7.37
CA LEU A 223 3.30 13.25 -8.85
C LEU A 223 4.66 13.70 -9.37
N GLY A 224 5.29 14.69 -8.72
CA GLY A 224 6.61 15.17 -9.09
C GLY A 224 7.72 14.13 -8.97
N GLU A 225 7.57 13.09 -8.14
CA GLU A 225 8.52 11.96 -8.12
C GLU A 225 8.39 11.13 -9.40
N ILE A 226 7.16 10.83 -9.81
CA ILE A 226 6.86 10.08 -11.03
C ILE A 226 7.37 10.86 -12.24
N ASP A 227 7.11 12.17 -12.30
CA ASP A 227 7.58 13.07 -13.35
C ASP A 227 9.10 12.98 -13.52
N ARG A 228 9.85 13.15 -12.42
CA ARG A 228 11.31 13.08 -12.43
C ARG A 228 11.82 11.71 -12.89
N VAL A 229 11.22 10.63 -12.41
CA VAL A 229 11.63 9.28 -12.83
C VAL A 229 11.34 9.05 -14.32
N MET A 230 10.19 9.48 -14.83
CA MET A 230 9.85 9.41 -16.25
C MET A 230 10.81 10.25 -17.11
N GLN A 231 11.19 11.44 -16.66
CA GLN A 231 12.17 12.31 -17.35
C GLN A 231 13.59 11.70 -17.40
N THR A 232 13.91 10.71 -16.54
CA THR A 232 15.21 10.00 -16.61
C THR A 232 15.23 8.85 -17.62
N LEU A 233 14.11 8.60 -18.31
CA LEU A 233 14.01 7.53 -19.30
C LEU A 233 14.70 7.94 -20.62
N PRO A 234 15.20 6.96 -21.41
CA PRO A 234 15.84 7.26 -22.69
C PRO A 234 14.91 7.98 -23.65
N ASP A 235 15.45 9.00 -24.33
CA ASP A 235 14.76 9.82 -25.35
C ASP A 235 13.51 10.58 -24.86
N VAL A 236 13.32 10.73 -23.55
CA VAL A 236 12.23 11.54 -22.98
C VAL A 236 12.74 12.96 -22.69
N GLU A 237 12.14 13.96 -23.35
CA GLU A 237 12.46 15.38 -23.11
C GLU A 237 11.63 15.93 -21.94
N GLN A 238 10.32 15.70 -21.97
CA GLN A 238 9.38 16.19 -20.97
C GLN A 238 8.43 15.07 -20.59
N ALA A 239 8.08 15.00 -19.31
CA ALA A 239 7.13 14.03 -18.82
C ALA A 239 6.29 14.59 -17.68
N VAL A 240 5.00 14.26 -17.69
CA VAL A 240 4.02 14.65 -16.65
C VAL A 240 3.09 13.50 -16.33
N ALA A 241 2.96 13.19 -15.05
CA ALA A 241 1.97 12.30 -14.48
C ALA A 241 0.70 13.09 -14.15
N HIS A 242 -0.45 12.47 -14.42
CA HIS A 242 -1.75 13.01 -14.10
C HIS A 242 -2.66 11.90 -13.59
N ALA A 243 -3.45 12.20 -12.56
CA ALA A 243 -4.45 11.28 -12.06
C ALA A 243 -5.83 11.67 -12.60
N CYS A 244 -6.46 10.80 -13.38
CA CYS A 244 -7.77 11.05 -13.98
C CYS A 244 -8.64 9.80 -14.00
N VAL A 245 -9.96 10.00 -14.11
CA VAL A 245 -10.91 8.95 -14.44
C VAL A 245 -11.15 8.99 -15.94
N PHE A 246 -10.58 8.05 -16.68
CA PHE A 246 -10.72 7.98 -18.13
C PHE A 246 -11.76 6.93 -18.60
N ASN A 247 -12.27 6.11 -17.69
CA ASN A 247 -13.47 5.30 -17.90
C ASN A 247 -14.53 5.65 -16.86
N GLN A 248 -15.58 6.37 -17.26
CA GLN A 248 -16.65 6.80 -16.35
C GLN A 248 -17.53 5.64 -15.88
N ALA A 249 -17.66 4.56 -16.66
CA ALA A 249 -18.44 3.38 -16.26
C ALA A 249 -17.80 2.62 -15.10
N ALA A 250 -16.47 2.74 -14.92
CA ALA A 250 -15.74 2.13 -13.81
C ALA A 250 -15.99 2.84 -12.45
N ALA A 251 -16.51 4.06 -12.44
CA ALA A 251 -16.69 4.88 -11.24
C ALA A 251 -17.91 4.43 -10.40
N THR A 252 -17.77 3.31 -9.69
CA THR A 252 -18.85 2.67 -8.92
C THR A 252 -18.82 2.98 -7.41
N GLY A 253 -18.24 4.12 -7.03
CA GLY A 253 -17.99 4.54 -5.64
C GLY A 253 -16.53 4.41 -5.21
N GLY A 254 -16.08 5.28 -4.28
CA GLY A 254 -14.67 5.40 -3.90
C GLY A 254 -13.81 6.12 -4.96
N ASP A 255 -12.49 6.11 -4.79
CA ASP A 255 -11.57 6.79 -5.71
C ASP A 255 -11.20 5.92 -6.94
N ALA A 256 -11.82 6.25 -8.08
CA ALA A 256 -11.61 5.61 -9.37
C ALA A 256 -10.47 6.21 -10.21
N ARG A 257 -9.75 7.23 -9.71
CA ARG A 257 -8.66 7.86 -10.47
C ARG A 257 -7.53 6.88 -10.74
N GLN A 258 -6.93 7.00 -11.92
CA GLN A 258 -5.78 6.24 -12.36
C GLN A 258 -4.66 7.16 -12.82
N LEU A 259 -3.42 6.71 -12.67
CA LEU A 259 -2.24 7.46 -13.10
C LEU A 259 -1.99 7.26 -14.60
N VAL A 260 -1.92 8.36 -15.34
CA VAL A 260 -1.55 8.41 -16.75
C VAL A 260 -0.26 9.23 -16.88
N GLY A 261 0.73 8.71 -17.60
CA GLY A 261 1.99 9.39 -17.89
C GLY A 261 2.00 9.94 -19.31
N TYR A 262 2.25 11.23 -19.47
CA TYR A 262 2.36 11.89 -20.77
C TYR A 262 3.84 12.17 -21.04
N LEU A 263 4.34 11.78 -22.21
CA LEU A 263 5.75 11.92 -22.59
C LEU A 263 5.89 12.68 -23.90
N VAL A 264 6.94 13.48 -24.00
CA VAL A 264 7.41 14.11 -25.25
C VAL A 264 8.81 13.60 -25.51
N SER A 265 9.09 13.15 -26.73
CA SER A 265 10.41 12.62 -27.08
C SER A 265 11.37 13.72 -27.50
N HIS A 266 12.66 13.56 -27.17
CA HIS A 266 13.70 14.51 -27.55
C HIS A 266 13.99 14.44 -29.06
N SER A 267 14.00 13.24 -29.62
CA SER A 267 14.23 13.01 -31.04
C SER A 267 13.02 13.31 -31.94
N GLY A 268 11.82 13.47 -31.36
CA GLY A 268 10.56 13.48 -32.09
C GLY A 268 10.13 12.10 -32.64
N LEU A 269 10.91 11.05 -32.40
CA LEU A 269 10.59 9.68 -32.84
C LEU A 269 9.59 9.00 -31.88
N PRO A 270 8.88 7.95 -32.33
CA PRO A 270 8.02 7.15 -31.47
C PRO A 270 8.80 6.50 -30.31
N LEU A 271 8.26 6.63 -29.11
CA LEU A 271 8.80 5.97 -27.91
C LEU A 271 8.26 4.54 -27.79
N ASP A 272 9.12 3.63 -27.35
CA ASP A 272 8.71 2.26 -26.98
C ASP A 272 8.03 2.28 -25.59
N LEU A 273 6.76 2.69 -25.57
CA LEU A 273 5.98 2.88 -24.33
C LEU A 273 5.93 1.62 -23.44
N PRO A 274 5.72 0.39 -23.97
CA PRO A 274 5.80 -0.82 -23.15
C PRO A 274 7.15 -1.01 -22.46
N ALA A 275 8.26 -0.85 -23.18
CA ALA A 275 9.60 -0.98 -22.57
C ALA A 275 9.87 0.14 -21.54
N LEU A 276 9.38 1.35 -21.78
CA LEU A 276 9.47 2.45 -20.82
C LEU A 276 8.66 2.16 -19.55
N GLN A 277 7.45 1.61 -19.68
CA GLN A 277 6.62 1.24 -18.53
C GLN A 277 7.30 0.16 -17.67
N GLU A 278 7.96 -0.82 -18.28
CA GLU A 278 8.73 -1.83 -17.54
C GLU A 278 9.91 -1.22 -16.76
N LYS A 279 10.64 -0.27 -17.36
CA LYS A 279 11.68 0.49 -16.65
C LYS A 279 11.13 1.28 -15.45
N LEU A 280 9.91 1.82 -15.57
CA LEU A 280 9.23 2.48 -14.45
C LEU A 280 8.92 1.50 -13.31
N ARG A 281 8.45 0.28 -13.61
CA ARG A 281 8.16 -0.76 -12.59
C ARG A 281 9.38 -1.16 -11.76
N GLN A 282 10.57 -1.04 -12.33
CA GLN A 282 11.84 -1.32 -11.64
C GLN A 282 12.24 -0.20 -10.67
N LYS A 283 11.91 1.05 -11.00
CA LYS A 283 12.31 2.25 -10.24
C LYS A 283 11.27 2.73 -9.23
N LEU A 284 9.98 2.61 -9.56
CA LEU A 284 8.87 3.12 -8.76
C LEU A 284 8.17 1.99 -7.97
N PRO A 285 7.53 2.32 -6.83
CA PRO A 285 6.54 1.45 -6.22
C PRO A 285 5.40 1.16 -7.20
N ALA A 286 4.85 -0.06 -7.15
CA ALA A 286 3.85 -0.52 -8.13
C ALA A 286 2.63 0.41 -8.30
N HIS A 287 2.18 1.06 -7.24
CA HIS A 287 1.02 1.96 -7.27
C HIS A 287 1.33 3.39 -7.76
N MET A 288 2.62 3.73 -7.93
CA MET A 288 3.07 5.00 -8.50
C MET A 288 3.41 4.87 -9.99
N VAL A 289 3.41 3.65 -10.55
CA VAL A 289 3.62 3.43 -11.97
C VAL A 289 2.35 3.83 -12.72
N PRO A 290 2.42 4.73 -13.72
CA PRO A 290 1.27 5.01 -14.58
C PRO A 290 0.76 3.76 -15.28
N VAL A 291 -0.57 3.57 -15.27
CA VAL A 291 -1.21 2.42 -15.92
C VAL A 291 -1.20 2.56 -17.45
N VAL A 292 -1.20 3.80 -17.94
CA VAL A 292 -1.08 4.13 -19.37
C VAL A 292 0.00 5.19 -19.55
N LEU A 293 0.83 5.00 -20.57
CA LEU A 293 1.75 6.01 -21.08
C LEU A 293 1.21 6.53 -22.42
N LEU A 294 1.22 7.83 -22.64
CA LEU A 294 0.80 8.49 -23.88
C LEU A 294 1.93 9.39 -24.37
N GLN A 295 2.36 9.18 -25.61
CA GLN A 295 3.28 10.11 -26.28
C GLN A 295 2.49 11.27 -26.89
N LEU A 296 2.95 12.49 -26.64
CA LEU A 296 2.44 13.73 -27.23
C LEU A 296 3.51 14.40 -28.08
N ALA A 297 3.09 15.18 -29.08
CA ALA A 297 3.99 16.04 -29.83
C ALA A 297 4.54 17.18 -28.97
N SER A 298 3.72 17.72 -28.06
CA SER A 298 4.08 18.75 -27.10
C SER A 298 3.11 18.70 -25.91
N LEU A 299 3.55 19.15 -24.74
CA LEU A 299 2.65 19.32 -23.60
C LEU A 299 1.70 20.52 -23.82
N PRO A 300 0.40 20.39 -23.51
CA PRO A 300 -0.52 21.50 -23.62
C PRO A 300 -0.24 22.55 -22.53
N LEU A 301 -0.07 23.80 -22.94
CA LEU A 301 0.19 24.92 -22.03
C LEU A 301 -1.00 25.89 -22.05
N SER A 302 -1.32 26.45 -20.88
CA SER A 302 -2.22 27.58 -20.73
C SER A 302 -1.60 28.87 -21.29
N ALA A 303 -2.40 29.93 -21.41
CA ALA A 303 -1.94 31.25 -21.85
C ALA A 303 -0.77 31.83 -21.02
N ASN A 304 -0.59 31.36 -19.78
CA ASN A 304 0.50 31.78 -18.89
C ASN A 304 1.74 30.86 -18.96
N GLY A 305 1.81 29.96 -19.94
CA GLY A 305 2.93 29.03 -20.12
C GLY A 305 3.01 27.90 -19.09
N LYS A 306 1.99 27.74 -18.23
CA LYS A 306 1.86 26.61 -17.30
C LYS A 306 1.13 25.44 -17.96
N LEU A 307 1.47 24.20 -17.61
CA LEU A 307 0.76 23.01 -18.05
C LEU A 307 -0.75 23.13 -17.86
N ASP A 308 -1.51 22.97 -18.94
CA ASP A 308 -2.96 22.85 -18.88
C ASP A 308 -3.37 21.38 -18.76
N ARG A 309 -3.55 20.94 -17.51
CA ARG A 309 -3.97 19.56 -17.20
C ARG A 309 -5.35 19.22 -17.75
N LYS A 310 -6.23 20.20 -18.01
CA LYS A 310 -7.57 19.96 -18.57
C LYS A 310 -7.51 19.66 -20.08
N ALA A 311 -6.46 20.13 -20.74
CA ALA A 311 -6.21 19.90 -22.16
C ALA A 311 -5.45 18.59 -22.43
N LEU A 312 -5.06 17.84 -21.40
CA LEU A 312 -4.43 16.53 -21.57
C LEU A 312 -5.46 15.51 -22.13
N PRO A 313 -5.12 14.79 -23.21
CA PRO A 313 -6.05 13.84 -23.81
C PRO A 313 -6.20 12.60 -22.92
N LEU A 314 -7.43 12.14 -22.73
CA LEU A 314 -7.68 10.89 -22.02
C LEU A 314 -7.20 9.68 -22.85
N PRO A 315 -6.72 8.60 -22.21
CA PRO A 315 -6.49 7.33 -22.88
C PRO A 315 -7.71 6.86 -23.67
N ASP A 316 -7.47 6.31 -24.86
CA ASP A 316 -8.52 5.68 -25.65
C ASP A 316 -8.90 4.33 -25.01
N LEU A 317 -10.20 4.09 -24.87
CA LEU A 317 -10.75 2.84 -24.35
C LEU A 317 -10.86 1.77 -25.44
N ALA A 318 -10.74 2.16 -26.72
CA ALA A 318 -10.67 1.22 -27.83
C ALA A 318 -9.25 0.64 -27.97
N PRO A 319 -9.10 -0.68 -28.14
CA PRO A 319 -7.79 -1.27 -28.37
C PRO A 319 -7.16 -0.72 -29.67
N ARG A 320 -5.93 -0.22 -29.58
CA ARG A 320 -5.17 0.35 -30.71
C ARG A 320 -4.67 -0.70 -31.70
N VAL A 321 -4.67 -1.98 -31.32
CA VAL A 321 -4.25 -3.12 -32.14
C VAL A 321 -5.33 -4.20 -32.04
N LYS A 322 -5.73 -4.79 -33.18
CA LYS A 322 -6.63 -5.94 -33.20
C LYS A 322 -5.81 -7.18 -32.80
N GLY A 323 -5.82 -7.57 -31.53
CA GLY A 323 -5.32 -8.88 -31.12
C GLY A 323 -6.32 -10.00 -31.41
N ARG A 324 -6.08 -11.17 -30.80
CA ARG A 324 -6.88 -12.39 -31.02
C ARG A 324 -8.19 -12.30 -30.23
N ALA A 325 -9.31 -12.64 -30.87
CA ALA A 325 -10.59 -12.74 -30.17
C ALA A 325 -10.62 -13.86 -29.11
N PRO A 326 -11.39 -13.70 -28.01
CA PRO A 326 -11.66 -14.79 -27.06
C PRO A 326 -12.20 -16.04 -27.76
N GLN A 327 -11.63 -17.20 -27.47
CA GLN A 327 -12.02 -18.47 -28.10
C GLN A 327 -12.40 -19.55 -27.08
N SER A 328 -11.70 -19.62 -25.94
CA SER A 328 -12.05 -20.59 -24.90
C SER A 328 -13.28 -20.15 -24.10
N ALA A 329 -14.01 -21.10 -23.49
CA ALA A 329 -15.14 -20.76 -22.63
C ALA A 329 -14.72 -19.83 -21.47
N THR A 330 -13.52 -20.05 -20.91
CA THR A 330 -12.93 -19.22 -19.86
C THR A 330 -12.61 -17.81 -20.37
N GLU A 331 -11.99 -17.67 -21.55
CA GLU A 331 -11.71 -16.37 -22.18
C GLU A 331 -12.99 -15.58 -22.44
N ILE A 332 -14.01 -16.24 -22.99
CA ILE A 332 -15.32 -15.60 -23.27
C ILE A 332 -15.98 -15.12 -21.97
N ALA A 333 -15.95 -15.94 -20.91
CA ALA A 333 -16.52 -15.56 -19.62
C ALA A 333 -15.78 -14.40 -18.95
N VAL A 334 -14.44 -14.39 -19.00
CA VAL A 334 -13.61 -13.31 -18.48
C VAL A 334 -13.83 -12.02 -19.27
N ALA A 335 -13.81 -12.08 -20.60
CA ALA A 335 -14.10 -10.94 -21.47
C ALA A 335 -15.51 -10.37 -21.21
N ALA A 336 -16.53 -11.22 -21.06
CA ALA A 336 -17.88 -10.78 -20.73
C ALA A 336 -17.98 -10.13 -19.33
N ALA A 337 -17.16 -10.56 -18.36
CA ALA A 337 -17.08 -9.90 -17.06
C ALA A 337 -16.40 -8.53 -17.15
N PHE A 338 -15.30 -8.42 -17.92
CA PHE A 338 -14.65 -7.14 -18.20
C PHE A 338 -15.63 -6.17 -18.87
N SER A 339 -16.31 -6.61 -19.94
CA SER A 339 -17.25 -5.76 -20.69
C SER A 339 -18.36 -5.20 -19.81
N ARG A 340 -18.91 -6.02 -18.91
CA ARG A 340 -19.97 -5.58 -17.98
C ARG A 340 -19.49 -4.55 -16.97
N LEU A 341 -18.27 -4.70 -16.46
CA LEU A 341 -17.73 -3.80 -15.42
C LEU A 341 -17.15 -2.51 -16.00
N LEU A 342 -16.55 -2.59 -17.19
CA LEU A 342 -15.88 -1.48 -17.86
C LEU A 342 -16.80 -0.74 -18.83
N GLY A 343 -17.97 -1.29 -19.17
CA GLY A 343 -18.92 -0.66 -20.08
C GLY A 343 -18.43 -0.53 -21.52
N CYS A 344 -17.46 -1.35 -21.93
CA CYS A 344 -16.91 -1.39 -23.29
C CYS A 344 -16.90 -2.82 -23.83
N GLU A 345 -16.80 -2.97 -25.15
CA GLU A 345 -16.74 -4.29 -25.79
C GLU A 345 -15.30 -4.84 -25.76
N ILE A 346 -15.11 -6.04 -25.20
CA ILE A 346 -13.81 -6.69 -25.09
C ILE A 346 -13.70 -7.81 -26.13
N ASN A 347 -13.03 -7.48 -27.24
CA ASN A 347 -12.85 -8.38 -28.39
C ASN A 347 -11.42 -8.88 -28.57
N ASP A 348 -10.54 -8.58 -27.62
CA ASP A 348 -9.13 -8.94 -27.67
C ASP A 348 -8.71 -9.55 -26.34
N VAL A 349 -8.06 -10.72 -26.39
CA VAL A 349 -7.56 -11.40 -25.19
C VAL A 349 -6.38 -10.69 -24.52
N GLU A 350 -5.68 -9.81 -25.22
CA GLU A 350 -4.59 -8.99 -24.66
C GLU A 350 -5.10 -7.67 -24.05
N SER A 351 -6.43 -7.51 -23.96
CA SER A 351 -7.06 -6.35 -23.32
C SER A 351 -6.73 -6.28 -21.83
N ASP A 352 -5.87 -5.33 -21.45
CA ASP A 352 -5.51 -5.09 -20.05
C ASP A 352 -6.63 -4.35 -19.29
N PHE A 353 -7.07 -4.95 -18.17
CA PHE A 353 -8.14 -4.43 -17.33
C PHE A 353 -7.91 -3.00 -16.84
N PHE A 354 -6.68 -2.66 -16.46
CA PHE A 354 -6.34 -1.36 -15.88
C PHE A 354 -6.13 -0.29 -16.96
N ALA A 355 -5.57 -0.68 -18.11
CA ALA A 355 -5.45 0.20 -19.28
C ALA A 355 -6.81 0.61 -19.84
N LEU A 356 -7.85 -0.21 -19.63
CA LEU A 356 -9.24 0.08 -19.97
C LEU A 356 -10.01 0.83 -18.87
N GLY A 357 -9.30 1.28 -17.83
CA GLY A 357 -9.86 2.11 -16.75
C GLY A 357 -10.35 1.34 -15.54
N GLY A 358 -10.15 0.02 -15.51
CA GLY A 358 -10.32 -0.77 -14.30
C GLY A 358 -9.37 -0.31 -13.20
N HIS A 359 -9.72 -0.56 -11.94
CA HIS A 359 -8.92 -0.22 -10.76
C HIS A 359 -9.11 -1.28 -9.67
N SER A 360 -8.38 -1.18 -8.56
CA SER A 360 -8.38 -2.23 -7.54
C SER A 360 -9.77 -2.53 -6.95
N LEU A 361 -10.62 -1.53 -6.73
CA LEU A 361 -12.00 -1.76 -6.26
C LEU A 361 -12.84 -2.51 -7.30
N LEU A 362 -12.68 -2.21 -8.59
CA LEU A 362 -13.38 -2.91 -9.66
C LEU A 362 -12.83 -4.33 -9.84
N ALA A 363 -11.53 -4.53 -9.63
CA ALA A 363 -10.90 -5.86 -9.59
C ALA A 363 -11.46 -6.74 -8.46
N MET A 364 -11.89 -6.14 -7.34
CA MET A 364 -12.59 -6.89 -6.27
C MET A 364 -13.95 -7.39 -6.73
N LYS A 365 -14.72 -6.53 -7.41
CA LYS A 365 -16.02 -6.91 -7.99
C LYS A 365 -15.85 -7.98 -9.06
N LEU A 366 -14.85 -7.83 -9.92
CA LEU A 366 -14.48 -8.81 -10.94
C LEU A 366 -14.15 -10.16 -10.30
N ALA A 367 -13.27 -10.19 -9.30
CA ALA A 367 -12.89 -11.43 -8.62
C ALA A 367 -14.09 -12.14 -7.98
N ALA A 368 -15.00 -11.40 -7.34
CA ALA A 368 -16.22 -11.96 -6.77
C ALA A 368 -17.14 -12.56 -7.85
N GLN A 369 -17.32 -11.86 -8.98
CA GLN A 369 -18.14 -12.29 -10.10
C GLN A 369 -17.57 -13.53 -10.80
N LEU A 370 -16.25 -13.55 -11.05
CA LEU A 370 -15.57 -14.72 -11.63
C LEU A 370 -15.61 -15.90 -10.67
N SER A 371 -15.49 -15.66 -9.36
CA SER A 371 -15.58 -16.73 -8.37
C SER A 371 -16.92 -17.46 -8.42
N GLN A 372 -18.02 -16.70 -8.57
CA GLN A 372 -19.36 -17.26 -8.73
C GLN A 372 -19.52 -17.99 -10.07
N THR A 373 -19.00 -17.40 -11.15
CA THR A 373 -19.14 -17.94 -12.52
C THR A 373 -18.42 -19.28 -12.67
N PHE A 374 -17.24 -19.42 -12.10
CA PHE A 374 -16.42 -20.63 -12.19
C PHE A 374 -16.57 -21.57 -11.00
N ASN A 375 -17.39 -21.22 -10.00
CA ASN A 375 -17.53 -21.96 -8.74
C ASN A 375 -16.16 -22.29 -8.08
N ARG A 376 -15.21 -21.36 -8.18
CA ARG A 376 -13.83 -21.46 -7.67
C ARG A 376 -13.47 -20.15 -6.98
N GLN A 377 -12.56 -20.18 -6.01
CA GLN A 377 -12.07 -18.92 -5.43
C GLN A 377 -11.14 -18.19 -6.43
N VAL A 378 -11.60 -17.05 -6.93
CA VAL A 378 -10.80 -16.07 -7.66
C VAL A 378 -10.54 -14.89 -6.74
N THR A 379 -9.27 -14.53 -6.56
CA THR A 379 -8.87 -13.45 -5.67
C THR A 379 -8.56 -12.17 -6.44
N PRO A 380 -8.77 -10.98 -5.86
CA PRO A 380 -8.36 -9.72 -6.49
C PRO A 380 -6.85 -9.68 -6.77
N GLY A 381 -6.04 -10.36 -5.95
CA GLY A 381 -4.60 -10.49 -6.16
C GLY A 381 -4.24 -11.17 -7.49
N GLN A 382 -5.02 -12.17 -7.91
CA GLN A 382 -4.84 -12.84 -9.21
C GLN A 382 -5.08 -11.87 -10.37
N VAL A 383 -6.11 -11.02 -10.30
CA VAL A 383 -6.38 -9.97 -11.30
C VAL A 383 -5.25 -8.93 -11.35
N MET A 384 -4.62 -8.62 -10.20
CA MET A 384 -3.51 -7.65 -10.15
C MET A 384 -2.24 -8.17 -10.82
N VAL A 385 -2.00 -9.49 -10.81
CA VAL A 385 -0.79 -10.11 -11.40
C VAL A 385 -1.01 -10.61 -12.82
N ALA A 386 -2.26 -10.91 -13.18
CA ALA A 386 -2.70 -11.34 -14.51
C ALA A 386 -3.86 -10.44 -14.92
N SER A 387 -3.53 -9.31 -15.54
CA SER A 387 -4.47 -8.20 -15.78
C SER A 387 -5.13 -8.22 -17.16
N ASP A 388 -4.61 -9.02 -18.10
CA ASP A 388 -5.26 -9.26 -19.39
C ASP A 388 -6.08 -10.55 -19.40
N VAL A 389 -7.01 -10.66 -20.36
CA VAL A 389 -7.95 -11.79 -20.47
C VAL A 389 -7.20 -13.11 -20.67
N ALA A 390 -6.18 -13.16 -21.53
CA ALA A 390 -5.41 -14.37 -21.81
C ALA A 390 -4.69 -14.90 -20.57
N GLN A 391 -3.97 -14.03 -19.85
CA GLN A 391 -3.23 -14.36 -18.64
C GLN A 391 -4.18 -14.79 -17.52
N LEU A 392 -5.27 -14.06 -17.32
CA LEU A 392 -6.24 -14.38 -16.28
C LEU A 392 -6.94 -15.71 -16.59
N SER A 393 -7.39 -15.92 -17.82
CA SER A 393 -7.99 -17.19 -18.23
C SER A 393 -7.02 -18.36 -18.09
N LYS A 394 -5.77 -18.20 -18.53
CA LYS A 394 -4.73 -19.22 -18.35
C LYS A 394 -4.52 -19.58 -16.89
N LEU A 395 -4.49 -18.57 -16.00
CA LEU A 395 -4.35 -18.77 -14.57
C LEU A 395 -5.55 -19.52 -13.97
N LEU A 396 -6.76 -19.24 -14.46
CA LEU A 396 -7.99 -19.91 -14.05
C LEU A 396 -8.09 -21.35 -14.58
N ASP A 397 -7.58 -21.60 -15.78
CA ASP A 397 -7.56 -22.91 -16.44
C ASP A 397 -6.47 -23.84 -15.88
N THR A 398 -5.38 -23.29 -15.30
CA THR A 398 -4.41 -24.12 -14.57
C THR A 398 -5.03 -24.69 -13.29
N ASP A 399 -5.42 -25.97 -13.39
CA ASP A 399 -5.88 -26.86 -12.33
C ASP A 399 -4.71 -27.23 -11.39
N ASP A 400 -4.30 -26.27 -10.55
CA ASP A 400 -3.32 -26.52 -9.50
C ASP A 400 -3.88 -26.03 -8.16
N ASP A 401 -5.01 -26.61 -7.75
CA ASP A 401 -5.64 -26.36 -6.46
C ASP A 401 -4.76 -26.84 -5.27
N GLU A 402 -3.74 -27.67 -5.51
CA GLU A 402 -2.73 -28.07 -4.50
C GLU A 402 -1.41 -27.27 -4.59
N ARG A 403 -1.01 -26.80 -5.77
CA ARG A 403 0.25 -26.06 -5.98
C ARG A 403 0.08 -24.55 -5.86
N SER A 404 -1.07 -24.00 -6.26
CA SER A 404 -1.41 -22.57 -6.05
C SER A 404 -1.72 -22.24 -4.59
N ARG A 405 -2.12 -23.22 -3.76
CA ARG A 405 -2.18 -23.06 -2.30
C ARG A 405 -0.80 -23.02 -1.65
N ASN A 406 0.23 -23.57 -2.31
CA ASN A 406 1.58 -23.74 -1.75
C ASN A 406 2.63 -22.78 -2.35
N LEU A 407 2.42 -22.23 -3.54
CA LEU A 407 3.28 -21.19 -4.12
C LEU A 407 3.02 -19.86 -3.41
N GLY A 408 3.84 -19.56 -2.40
CA GLY A 408 3.80 -18.31 -1.65
C GLY A 408 3.51 -18.46 -0.15
N PHE A 409 2.96 -19.62 0.23
CA PHE A 409 2.57 -19.97 1.61
C PHE A 409 3.27 -21.24 2.11
N GLY A 410 4.25 -21.78 1.39
CA GLY A 410 5.13 -22.83 1.91
C GLY A 410 6.09 -22.28 2.98
N PRO A 411 6.77 -23.15 3.77
CA PRO A 411 7.80 -22.69 4.70
C PRO A 411 9.01 -22.05 3.99
N LEU A 412 9.16 -22.31 2.69
CA LEU A 412 10.13 -21.66 1.82
C LEU A 412 9.43 -20.90 0.69
N LEU A 413 9.86 -19.67 0.50
CA LEU A 413 9.41 -18.77 -0.55
C LEU A 413 10.58 -18.47 -1.50
N PRO A 414 10.56 -18.97 -2.74
CA PRO A 414 11.52 -18.55 -3.74
C PRO A 414 11.20 -17.11 -4.16
N LEU A 415 12.02 -16.15 -3.72
CA LEU A 415 11.90 -14.74 -4.13
C LEU A 415 12.66 -14.47 -5.43
N ARG A 416 13.78 -15.18 -5.63
CA ARG A 416 14.54 -15.23 -6.88
C ARG A 416 15.40 -16.50 -6.88
N GLU A 417 15.29 -17.32 -7.91
CA GLU A 417 16.16 -18.49 -8.10
C GLU A 417 17.27 -18.17 -9.12
N SER A 418 18.50 -18.56 -8.78
CA SER A 418 19.72 -18.35 -9.56
C SER A 418 20.78 -19.37 -9.11
N ASP A 419 21.84 -19.57 -9.91
CA ASP A 419 22.83 -20.63 -9.67
C ASP A 419 23.92 -20.28 -8.64
N GLY A 420 23.95 -19.04 -8.14
CA GLY A 420 24.93 -18.59 -7.17
C GLY A 420 24.51 -18.73 -5.70
N PRO A 421 25.19 -18.02 -4.78
CA PRO A 421 24.92 -18.15 -3.34
C PRO A 421 23.50 -17.71 -2.97
N THR A 422 22.93 -18.36 -1.96
CA THR A 422 21.57 -18.10 -1.48
C THR A 422 21.57 -17.20 -0.25
N LEU A 423 20.79 -16.11 -0.30
CA LEU A 423 20.44 -15.28 0.85
C LEU A 423 19.11 -15.75 1.45
N PHE A 424 19.14 -16.24 2.68
CA PHE A 424 17.94 -16.64 3.44
C PHE A 424 17.38 -15.47 4.24
N CYS A 425 16.13 -15.12 3.98
CA CYS A 425 15.44 -14.00 4.60
C CYS A 425 14.37 -14.51 5.58
N PHE A 426 14.55 -14.28 6.87
CA PHE A 426 13.62 -14.73 7.91
C PHE A 426 12.42 -13.79 8.03
N HIS A 427 11.22 -14.37 8.03
CA HIS A 427 9.98 -13.61 8.16
C HIS A 427 9.95 -12.72 9.42
N PRO A 428 9.25 -11.58 9.39
CA PRO A 428 8.99 -10.77 10.58
C PRO A 428 7.80 -11.36 11.36
N ALA A 429 7.23 -10.60 12.30
CA ALA A 429 6.07 -11.02 13.09
C ALA A 429 4.83 -11.42 12.27
N SER A 430 4.75 -11.03 10.98
CA SER A 430 3.67 -11.44 10.08
C SER A 430 3.70 -12.92 9.72
N GLY A 431 4.84 -13.60 9.83
CA GLY A 431 5.02 -14.98 9.38
C GLY A 431 5.41 -15.12 7.90
N PHE A 432 5.41 -14.04 7.11
CA PHE A 432 5.71 -14.10 5.67
C PHE A 432 6.91 -13.26 5.27
N ALA A 433 7.80 -13.84 4.46
CA ALA A 433 9.01 -13.21 3.92
C ALA A 433 8.78 -12.35 2.65
N TRP A 434 7.52 -12.04 2.30
CA TRP A 434 7.18 -11.35 1.03
C TRP A 434 7.78 -9.95 0.89
N GLN A 435 7.93 -9.23 2.00
CA GLN A 435 8.53 -7.89 2.03
C GLN A 435 9.97 -7.86 1.49
N PHE A 436 10.66 -9.00 1.47
CA PHE A 436 12.02 -9.11 0.95
C PHE A 436 12.07 -9.24 -0.58
N SER A 437 10.93 -9.35 -1.27
CA SER A 437 10.85 -9.39 -2.75
C SER A 437 11.59 -8.22 -3.41
N VAL A 438 11.56 -7.03 -2.78
CA VAL A 438 12.25 -5.84 -3.28
C VAL A 438 13.78 -5.96 -3.25
N LEU A 439 14.36 -6.84 -2.44
CA LEU A 439 15.82 -7.04 -2.36
C LEU A 439 16.42 -7.60 -3.65
N SER A 440 15.62 -8.32 -4.43
CA SER A 440 16.03 -8.83 -5.75
C SER A 440 16.49 -7.71 -6.69
N ARG A 441 16.02 -6.48 -6.49
CA ARG A 441 16.41 -5.31 -7.31
C ARG A 441 17.83 -4.80 -6.99
N TYR A 442 18.31 -5.03 -5.76
CA TYR A 442 19.55 -4.46 -5.25
C TYR A 442 20.71 -5.45 -5.17
N LEU A 443 20.40 -6.76 -5.20
CA LEU A 443 21.41 -7.82 -5.17
C LEU A 443 21.76 -8.27 -6.59
N SER A 444 23.04 -8.58 -6.82
CA SER A 444 23.55 -9.12 -8.09
C SER A 444 22.64 -10.25 -8.62
N PRO A 445 22.32 -10.30 -9.92
CA PRO A 445 21.45 -11.34 -10.51
C PRO A 445 21.90 -12.78 -10.26
N SER A 446 23.19 -12.98 -9.95
CA SER A 446 23.75 -14.29 -9.60
C SER A 446 23.30 -14.83 -8.24
N TRP A 447 22.68 -14.01 -7.38
CA TRP A 447 22.25 -14.45 -6.04
C TRP A 447 20.83 -15.01 -6.04
N SER A 448 20.67 -16.18 -5.44
CA SER A 448 19.38 -16.71 -5.03
C SER A 448 18.89 -15.98 -3.77
N ILE A 449 17.58 -15.73 -3.69
CA ILE A 449 16.93 -15.13 -2.52
C ILE A 449 15.78 -16.03 -2.11
N MET A 450 15.82 -16.49 -0.87
CA MET A 450 14.84 -17.42 -0.33
C MET A 450 14.28 -16.90 0.98
N GLY A 451 12.97 -16.75 1.05
CA GLY A 451 12.26 -16.40 2.26
C GLY A 451 11.97 -17.63 3.10
N ILE A 452 12.25 -17.59 4.40
CA ILE A 452 11.77 -18.59 5.36
C ILE A 452 10.50 -18.05 6.00
N GLN A 453 9.43 -18.84 5.97
CA GLN A 453 8.08 -18.44 6.37
C GLN A 453 7.54 -19.32 7.51
N SER A 454 6.55 -18.78 8.21
CA SER A 454 5.71 -19.50 9.16
C SER A 454 4.24 -19.34 8.74
N PRO A 455 3.81 -20.11 7.73
CA PRO A 455 2.48 -19.99 7.15
C PRO A 455 1.40 -20.50 8.09
N ARG A 456 0.32 -19.74 8.25
CA ARG A 456 -0.83 -20.12 9.08
C ARG A 456 -1.72 -21.14 8.37
N PRO A 457 -2.49 -21.96 9.11
CA PRO A 457 -2.63 -21.98 10.57
C PRO A 457 -1.64 -22.90 11.31
N ALA A 458 -0.88 -23.72 10.60
CA ALA A 458 -0.05 -24.79 11.18
C ALA A 458 1.46 -24.49 11.20
N GLY A 459 1.85 -23.24 10.95
CA GLY A 459 3.24 -22.83 10.87
C GLY A 459 3.95 -22.86 12.22
N PRO A 460 5.30 -22.85 12.22
CA PRO A 460 6.10 -22.93 13.45
C PRO A 460 5.71 -21.92 14.53
N MET A 461 5.40 -20.68 14.18
CA MET A 461 4.96 -19.65 15.13
C MET A 461 3.62 -19.95 15.81
N GLN A 462 2.78 -20.82 15.22
CA GLN A 462 1.47 -21.19 15.80
C GLN A 462 1.55 -22.49 16.61
N THR A 463 2.46 -23.39 16.25
CA THR A 463 2.57 -24.72 16.87
C THR A 463 3.61 -24.78 17.97
N ALA A 464 4.62 -23.90 17.94
CA ALA A 464 5.63 -23.81 18.97
C ALA A 464 5.13 -23.05 20.21
N THR A 465 5.56 -23.52 21.38
CA THR A 465 5.31 -22.87 22.67
C THR A 465 6.39 -21.87 23.03
N THR A 466 7.57 -21.99 22.40
CA THR A 466 8.72 -21.10 22.63
C THR A 466 9.32 -20.61 21.30
N LEU A 467 10.02 -19.47 21.35
CA LEU A 467 10.73 -18.95 20.17
C LEU A 467 11.89 -19.85 19.73
N ASP A 468 12.48 -20.61 20.66
CA ASP A 468 13.61 -21.49 20.34
C ASP A 468 13.15 -22.71 19.51
N GLU A 469 11.96 -23.25 19.77
CA GLU A 469 11.32 -24.29 18.93
C GLU A 469 11.04 -23.78 17.50
N VAL A 470 10.64 -22.51 17.35
CA VAL A 470 10.47 -21.86 16.03
C VAL A 470 11.80 -21.81 15.28
N CYS A 471 12.87 -21.41 15.97
CA CYS A 471 14.23 -21.35 15.40
C CYS A 471 14.70 -22.74 14.96
N GLU A 472 14.53 -23.78 15.78
CA GLU A 472 14.90 -25.15 15.42
C GLU A 472 14.16 -25.65 14.16
N HIS A 473 12.89 -25.30 14.02
CA HIS A 473 12.13 -25.64 12.81
C HIS A 473 12.66 -24.92 11.56
N HIS A 474 13.00 -23.63 11.68
CA HIS A 474 13.59 -22.88 10.58
C HIS A 474 14.98 -23.41 10.22
N LEU A 475 15.78 -23.78 11.21
CA LEU A 475 17.08 -24.41 11.01
C LEU A 475 16.94 -25.75 10.26
N ALA A 476 15.98 -26.60 10.65
CA ALA A 476 15.70 -27.84 9.93
C ALA A 476 15.32 -27.59 8.46
N THR A 477 14.46 -26.59 8.22
CA THR A 477 14.03 -26.19 6.87
C THR A 477 15.20 -25.67 6.03
N LEU A 478 16.04 -24.82 6.62
CA LEU A 478 17.23 -24.25 5.99
C LEU A 478 18.26 -25.35 5.65
N LEU A 479 18.50 -26.28 6.56
CA LEU A 479 19.45 -27.38 6.37
C LEU A 479 18.95 -28.40 5.33
N ALA A 480 17.64 -28.61 5.23
CA ALA A 480 17.05 -29.44 4.17
C ALA A 480 17.29 -28.83 2.77
N ARG A 481 17.30 -27.49 2.66
CA ARG A 481 17.58 -26.79 1.40
C ARG A 481 19.07 -26.66 1.10
N GLN A 482 19.87 -26.30 2.10
CA GLN A 482 21.32 -26.12 1.97
C GLN A 482 22.04 -26.83 3.15
N PRO A 483 22.50 -28.08 2.97
CA PRO A 483 23.11 -28.86 4.06
C PRO A 483 24.47 -28.32 4.55
N HIS A 484 25.18 -27.57 3.70
CA HIS A 484 26.54 -27.09 3.94
C HIS A 484 26.69 -25.58 3.68
N GLY A 485 27.51 -24.90 4.49
CA GLY A 485 27.77 -23.46 4.38
C GLY A 485 28.74 -23.09 3.25
N PRO A 486 28.98 -21.79 3.02
CA PRO A 486 28.59 -20.66 3.89
C PRO A 486 27.12 -20.28 3.79
N TYR A 487 26.53 -19.82 4.91
CA TYR A 487 25.14 -19.36 4.99
C TYR A 487 25.06 -17.83 5.05
N TYR A 488 24.24 -17.22 4.19
CA TYR A 488 23.96 -15.78 4.24
C TYR A 488 22.54 -15.59 4.75
N LEU A 489 22.39 -14.92 5.89
CA LEU A 489 21.09 -14.75 6.54
C LEU A 489 20.77 -13.27 6.74
N LEU A 490 19.51 -12.92 6.56
CA LEU A 490 18.96 -11.59 6.77
C LEU A 490 17.63 -11.70 7.51
N GLY A 491 17.37 -10.79 8.45
CA GLY A 491 16.12 -10.75 9.21
C GLY A 491 15.66 -9.32 9.50
N TYR A 492 14.34 -9.14 9.54
CA TYR A 492 13.68 -7.89 9.92
C TYR A 492 12.78 -8.13 11.14
N SER A 493 12.82 -7.24 12.13
CA SER A 493 12.03 -7.37 13.38
C SER A 493 12.25 -8.74 14.05
N LEU A 494 11.20 -9.52 14.35
CA LEU A 494 11.27 -10.87 14.91
C LEU A 494 12.20 -11.81 14.12
N GLY A 495 12.28 -11.65 12.80
CA GLY A 495 13.16 -12.44 11.94
C GLY A 495 14.65 -12.19 12.22
N GLY A 496 14.99 -11.02 12.77
CA GLY A 496 16.34 -10.72 13.26
C GLY A 496 16.72 -11.55 14.49
N ASP A 497 15.79 -11.77 15.42
CA ASP A 497 16.00 -12.60 16.61
C ASP A 497 16.13 -14.08 16.24
N ALA A 498 15.26 -14.56 15.35
CA ALA A 498 15.31 -15.93 14.84
C ALA A 498 16.64 -16.22 14.12
N GLY A 499 17.02 -15.37 13.15
CA GLY A 499 18.29 -15.52 12.43
C GLY A 499 19.53 -15.41 13.33
N ALA A 500 19.49 -14.57 14.37
CA ALA A 500 20.60 -14.40 15.31
C ALA A 500 20.75 -15.60 16.26
N ARG A 501 19.65 -16.27 16.62
CA ARG A 501 19.65 -17.50 17.44
C ARG A 501 20.05 -18.73 16.63
N ASP A 502 19.58 -18.86 15.38
CA ASP A 502 19.98 -19.93 14.45
C ASP A 502 21.48 -19.90 14.11
N ARG A 503 22.12 -18.74 14.24
CA ARG A 503 23.58 -18.62 14.14
C ARG A 503 24.33 -19.45 15.20
N ARG A 504 23.78 -19.63 16.40
CA ARG A 504 24.50 -20.30 17.53
C ARG A 504 24.68 -21.81 17.30
N PRO A 505 23.65 -22.58 16.87
CA PRO A 505 23.81 -23.98 16.49
C PRO A 505 24.71 -24.18 15.27
N VAL A 506 24.57 -23.35 14.22
CA VAL A 506 25.39 -23.42 12.99
C VAL A 506 26.88 -23.20 13.29
N ALA A 507 27.20 -22.27 14.21
CA ALA A 507 28.57 -22.03 14.66
C ALA A 507 29.14 -23.19 15.50
N ARG A 508 28.31 -23.93 16.24
CA ARG A 508 28.73 -25.09 17.07
C ARG A 508 29.03 -26.34 16.23
N ALA A 509 28.42 -26.47 15.05
CA ALA A 509 28.54 -27.63 14.17
C ALA A 509 29.81 -27.68 13.27
N ARG A 510 30.80 -26.78 13.45
CA ARG A 510 31.99 -26.64 12.57
C ARG A 510 31.65 -26.47 11.08
N ARG A 511 30.49 -25.89 10.74
CA ARG A 511 30.09 -25.61 9.35
C ARG A 511 30.41 -24.14 9.03
N ASN A 512 31.14 -23.90 7.94
CA ASN A 512 31.86 -22.64 7.66
C ASN A 512 31.04 -21.34 7.83
N ARG A 513 31.72 -20.30 8.33
CA ARG A 513 31.21 -18.97 8.68
C ARG A 513 30.49 -18.28 7.51
N GLY A 514 29.43 -17.55 7.81
CA GLY A 514 28.77 -16.64 6.86
C GLY A 514 28.40 -15.29 7.49
N VAL A 515 28.02 -14.34 6.64
CA VAL A 515 27.73 -12.93 6.99
C VAL A 515 26.28 -12.79 7.46
N PHE A 516 26.06 -12.06 8.56
CA PHE A 516 24.75 -11.83 9.18
C PHE A 516 24.44 -10.34 9.23
N GLY A 517 23.35 -9.92 8.58
CA GLY A 517 22.85 -8.54 8.62
C GLY A 517 21.56 -8.43 9.44
N VAL A 518 21.49 -7.43 10.34
CA VAL A 518 20.26 -7.08 11.09
C VAL A 518 19.88 -5.66 10.71
N THR A 519 18.62 -5.46 10.33
CA THR A 519 18.07 -4.13 10.02
C THR A 519 16.80 -3.87 10.85
N GLY A 520 16.80 -2.79 11.65
CA GLY A 520 15.63 -2.29 12.39
C GLY A 520 15.31 -3.02 13.71
N HIS A 521 16.22 -2.96 14.69
CA HIS A 521 16.11 -3.67 15.98
C HIS A 521 15.78 -2.74 17.16
N LEU A 522 14.95 -3.22 18.08
CA LEU A 522 14.84 -2.76 19.48
C LEU A 522 15.15 -3.97 20.36
N ALA A 523 16.25 -3.90 21.11
CA ALA A 523 16.69 -5.00 21.98
C ALA A 523 15.75 -5.14 23.19
N ALA A 524 15.20 -6.33 23.39
CA ALA A 524 14.55 -6.68 24.64
C ALA A 524 15.63 -6.92 25.72
N GLY A 525 15.80 -5.94 26.61
CA GLY A 525 16.29 -6.05 27.99
C GLY A 525 17.47 -6.98 28.33
N ASN A 526 18.60 -6.34 28.66
CA ASN A 526 19.68 -6.80 29.56
C ASN A 526 20.36 -8.17 29.30
N ALA A 527 21.40 -8.14 28.47
CA ALA A 527 22.56 -8.99 28.66
C ALA A 527 23.85 -8.25 28.23
N LYS A 528 24.71 -7.92 29.21
CA LYS A 528 26.10 -7.52 28.96
C LYS A 528 26.81 -8.69 28.26
N LEU A 529 27.32 -8.47 27.05
CA LEU A 529 28.36 -9.32 26.46
C LEU A 529 29.56 -8.46 26.10
N ALA A 530 30.58 -8.56 26.93
CA ALA A 530 31.90 -8.03 26.70
C ALA A 530 32.62 -8.83 25.58
N GLY A 531 33.44 -8.13 24.80
CA GLY A 531 34.66 -8.73 24.24
C GLY A 531 34.84 -8.69 22.73
N LYS A 532 35.68 -7.71 22.34
CA LYS A 532 36.69 -7.71 21.27
C LYS A 532 36.29 -7.22 19.87
N ARG A 533 36.87 -6.06 19.57
CA ARG A 533 37.05 -5.44 18.25
C ARG A 533 37.73 -6.44 17.31
N GLY A 534 37.15 -6.61 16.14
CA GLY A 534 37.79 -7.22 14.96
C GLY A 534 37.73 -6.21 13.83
N GLU A 535 38.91 -5.87 13.31
CA GLU A 535 39.17 -4.79 12.36
C GLU A 535 38.54 -5.02 10.99
N TRP A 536 38.13 -3.92 10.35
CA TRP A 536 37.81 -3.87 8.92
C TRP A 536 39.12 -3.81 8.12
N PRO A 537 39.28 -4.53 6.98
CA PRO A 537 40.39 -4.29 6.08
C PRO A 537 40.23 -2.93 5.41
N GLN A 538 41.27 -2.10 5.55
CA GLN A 538 41.42 -0.78 4.97
C GLN A 538 41.32 -0.80 3.44
N SER A 539 40.55 0.12 2.86
CA SER A 539 40.68 0.52 1.47
C SER A 539 41.90 1.44 1.31
N GLY A 540 42.77 1.09 0.37
CA GLY A 540 44.03 1.76 0.10
C GLY A 540 43.87 3.19 -0.41
N ARG A 541 44.73 4.07 0.09
CA ARG A 541 45.01 5.39 -0.48
C ARG A 541 45.61 5.23 -1.87
N ILE A 542 45.02 5.91 -2.85
CA ILE A 542 45.72 6.28 -4.09
C ILE A 542 46.47 7.58 -3.76
N GLY A 543 47.80 7.52 -3.72
CA GLY A 543 48.67 8.67 -3.68
C GLY A 543 49.43 8.78 -4.99
N GLY A 544 49.59 10.01 -5.49
CA GLY A 544 50.38 10.32 -6.67
C GLY A 544 50.32 11.79 -7.05
N ASN A 545 51.13 12.58 -6.31
CA ASN A 545 51.48 14.01 -6.44
C ASN A 545 50.45 15.10 -6.15
#